data_AF-A0AA38GD73-F1
#
_entry.id   AF-A0AA38GD73-F1
#
_cell.length_a   1.000
_cell.length_b   1.000
_cell.length_c   1.000
_cell.angle_alpha   90.00
_cell.angle_beta   90.00
_cell.angle_gamma   90.00
#
_symmetry.space_group_name_H-M   'P 1'
#
loop_
_entity.id
_entity.type
_entity.pdbx_description
1 polymer ?
#
loop_
_entity_poly.entity_id
_entity_poly.type
_entity_poly.pdbx_seq_one_letter_code
_entity_poly.pdbx_strand_id
1 'polypeptide(L)'
;MVHQSSDNTAVIAILYWIGAADPFLATLDEYIKELAWKSETTVDSVDANKIGIGSDASYYRYNGSLTTPPYTEPVQWTVIAQLRTASQEQVNNLRAALNW
;
A
#
# COMPACT_ATOMS: atom_id res chain seq x y z
N MET A 1 -1.17 -0.05 4.54
CA MET A 1 -0.34 0.49 5.65
C MET A 1 -0.54 -0.37 6.88
N VAL A 2 0.52 -0.83 7.52
CA VAL A 2 0.48 -1.65 8.74
C VAL A 2 0.88 -0.76 9.93
N HIS A 3 0.13 -0.86 11.03
CA HIS A 3 0.37 -0.12 12.26
C HIS A 3 0.40 -1.10 13.43
N GLN A 4 1.24 -0.83 14.41
CA GLN A 4 1.44 -1.71 15.55
C GLN A 4 1.49 -0.89 16.85
N SER A 5 0.83 -1.41 17.87
CA SER A 5 0.96 -0.99 19.27
C SER A 5 1.60 -2.13 20.08
N SER A 6 1.71 -1.99 21.40
CA SER A 6 2.26 -3.07 22.25
C SER A 6 1.61 -4.43 21.99
N ASP A 7 0.27 -4.44 21.83
CA ASP A 7 -0.51 -5.68 21.84
C ASP A 7 -1.44 -5.85 20.62
N ASN A 8 -1.53 -4.83 19.75
CA ASN A 8 -2.48 -4.85 18.63
C ASN A 8 -1.83 -4.43 17.31
N THR A 9 -2.29 -5.07 16.23
CA THR A 9 -1.96 -4.72 14.85
C THR A 9 -3.19 -4.20 14.13
N ALA A 10 -3.03 -3.10 13.38
CA ALA A 10 -4.09 -2.53 12.55
C ALA A 10 -3.58 -2.32 11.11
N VAL A 11 -4.42 -2.66 10.13
CA VAL A 11 -4.09 -2.48 8.71
C VAL A 11 -5.09 -1.53 8.07
N ILE A 12 -4.57 -0.53 7.36
CA ILE A 12 -5.35 0.33 6.47
C ILE A 12 -5.09 -0.11 5.04
N ALA A 13 -6.14 -0.56 4.36
CA ALA A 13 -6.09 -1.01 2.97
C ALA A 13 -6.62 0.09 2.04
N ILE A 14 -5.89 0.33 0.96
CA ILE A 14 -6.25 1.27 -0.10
C ILE A 14 -6.41 0.45 -1.36
N LEU A 15 -7.56 0.57 -2.00
CA LEU A 15 -7.89 -0.19 -3.19
C LEU A 15 -7.66 0.66 -4.43
N TYR A 16 -7.16 0.02 -5.49
CA TYR A 16 -6.83 0.65 -6.75
C TYR A 16 -7.62 0.03 -7.90
N TRP A 17 -8.03 0.87 -8.85
CA TRP A 17 -8.49 0.50 -10.18
C TRP A 17 -7.41 0.90 -11.21
N ILE A 18 -7.31 0.17 -12.32
CA ILE A 18 -6.39 0.56 -13.41
C ILE A 18 -6.96 1.79 -14.14
N GLY A 19 -6.23 2.91 -14.11
CA GLY A 19 -6.68 4.17 -14.67
C GLY A 19 -5.55 5.20 -14.77
N ALA A 20 -5.83 6.44 -14.37
CA ALA A 20 -4.81 7.48 -14.31
C ALA A 20 -3.71 7.13 -13.29
N ALA A 21 -2.50 7.60 -13.55
CA ALA A 21 -1.37 7.40 -12.66
C ALA A 21 -1.63 7.99 -11.26
N ASP A 22 -1.31 7.22 -10.22
CA ASP A 22 -1.37 7.69 -8.85
C ASP A 22 -0.17 8.62 -8.57
N PRO A 23 -0.39 9.87 -8.14
CA PRO A 23 0.72 10.80 -7.90
C PRO A 23 1.66 10.38 -6.77
N PHE A 24 1.17 9.68 -5.75
CA PHE A 24 2.00 9.18 -4.67
C PHE A 24 2.88 8.03 -5.15
N LEU A 25 2.33 7.06 -5.89
CA LEU A 25 3.14 5.99 -6.49
C LEU A 25 4.19 6.54 -7.47
N ALA A 26 3.88 7.63 -8.19
CA ALA A 26 4.84 8.28 -9.06
C ALA A 26 6.07 8.82 -8.30
N THR A 27 5.92 9.22 -7.03
CA THR A 27 7.07 9.65 -6.21
C THR A 27 8.02 8.50 -5.86
N LEU A 28 7.57 7.24 -6.00
CA LEU A 28 8.34 6.05 -5.68
C LEU A 28 8.82 5.30 -6.93
N ASP A 29 8.46 5.75 -8.13
CA ASP A 29 8.54 4.95 -9.36
C ASP A 29 9.99 4.57 -9.73
N GLU A 30 10.92 5.53 -9.64
CA GLU A 30 12.35 5.25 -9.90
C GLU A 30 12.94 4.26 -8.91
N TYR A 31 12.61 4.39 -7.62
CA TYR A 31 13.04 3.45 -6.59
C TYR A 31 12.47 2.04 -6.82
N ILE A 32 11.19 1.94 -7.23
CA ILE A 32 10.55 0.66 -7.56
C ILE A 32 11.23 0.00 -8.75
N LYS A 33 11.58 0.76 -9.80
CA LYS A 33 12.30 0.22 -10.98
C LYS A 33 13.68 -0.32 -10.63
N GLU A 34 14.38 0.26 -9.66
CA GLU A 34 15.67 -0.27 -9.20
C GLU A 34 15.54 -1.66 -8.55
N LEU A 35 14.41 -1.94 -7.91
CA LEU A 35 14.16 -3.21 -7.22
C LEU A 35 13.93 -4.38 -8.19
N ALA A 36 13.79 -4.14 -9.50
CA ALA A 36 13.75 -5.21 -10.49
C ALA A 36 15.07 -6.01 -10.56
N TRP A 37 16.18 -5.45 -10.05
CA TRP A 37 17.52 -6.06 -10.09
C TRP A 37 18.27 -5.95 -8.75
N LYS A 38 17.65 -5.35 -7.73
CA LYS A 38 18.19 -5.19 -6.37
C LYS A 38 17.21 -5.75 -5.35
N SER A 39 17.72 -6.20 -4.20
CA SER A 39 16.86 -6.64 -3.09
C SER A 39 16.28 -5.47 -2.27
N GLU A 40 16.95 -4.32 -2.29
CA GLU A 40 16.55 -3.12 -1.54
C GLU A 40 17.07 -1.84 -2.20
N THR A 41 16.46 -0.71 -1.84
CA THR A 41 16.91 0.64 -2.20
C THR A 41 16.55 1.61 -1.08
N THR A 42 17.23 2.75 -0.99
CA THR A 42 16.98 3.77 0.04
C THR A 42 16.12 4.89 -0.53
N VAL A 43 15.02 5.19 0.15
CA VAL A 43 14.15 6.33 -0.15
C VAL A 43 14.35 7.38 0.95
N ASP A 44 14.69 8.61 0.58
CA ASP A 44 15.07 9.65 1.55
C ASP A 44 13.93 9.99 2.52
N SER A 45 12.81 10.47 1.98
CA SER A 45 11.62 10.80 2.78
C SER A 45 10.36 10.47 2.01
N VAL A 46 9.40 9.88 2.72
CA VAL A 46 8.07 9.56 2.19
C VAL A 46 7.03 10.27 3.04
N ASP A 47 6.28 11.18 2.44
CA ASP A 47 5.17 11.86 3.08
C ASP A 47 3.89 11.03 2.91
N ALA A 48 3.51 10.31 3.97
CA ALA A 48 2.30 9.49 3.98
C ALA A 48 1.01 10.30 3.77
N ASN A 49 1.00 11.62 4.03
CA ASN A 49 -0.18 12.45 3.79
C ASN A 49 -0.51 12.57 2.29
N LYS A 50 0.48 12.40 1.41
CA LYS A 50 0.29 12.42 -0.05
C LYS A 50 -0.47 11.21 -0.58
N ILE A 51 -0.62 10.17 0.25
CA ILE A 51 -1.55 9.07 -0.03
C ILE A 51 -2.99 9.59 -0.09
N GLY A 52 -3.32 10.72 0.56
CA GLY A 52 -4.60 11.42 0.35
C GLY A 52 -5.83 10.62 0.80
N ILE A 53 -5.77 9.97 1.96
CA ILE A 53 -6.96 9.45 2.63
C ILE A 53 -7.63 10.62 3.34
N GLY A 54 -8.81 11.04 2.87
CA GLY A 54 -9.59 12.11 3.49
C GLY A 54 -10.05 11.74 4.90
N SER A 55 -10.19 12.74 5.77
CA SER A 55 -10.66 12.56 7.16
C SER A 55 -12.08 12.01 7.27
N ASP A 56 -12.87 12.17 6.21
CA ASP A 56 -14.27 11.79 6.04
C ASP A 56 -14.45 10.57 5.12
N ALA A 57 -13.36 9.88 4.77
CA ALA A 57 -13.42 8.71 3.91
C ALA A 57 -14.25 7.59 4.53
N SER A 58 -15.27 7.11 3.80
CA SER A 58 -16.00 5.90 4.16
C SER A 58 -15.10 4.67 4.14
N TYR A 59 -15.30 3.75 5.08
CA TYR A 59 -14.50 2.53 5.19
C TYR A 59 -15.31 1.33 5.68
N TYR A 60 -14.81 0.14 5.39
CA TYR A 60 -15.26 -1.11 5.98
C TYR A 60 -14.29 -1.52 7.10
N ARG A 61 -14.82 -1.98 8.24
CA ARG A 61 -14.02 -2.38 9.40
C ARG A 61 -14.33 -3.82 9.78
N TYR A 62 -13.31 -4.65 9.95
CA TYR A 62 -13.47 -6.02 10.44
C TYR A 62 -12.19 -6.51 11.14
N ASN A 63 -12.32 -7.53 11.97
CA ASN A 63 -11.17 -8.26 12.52
C ASN A 63 -10.83 -9.40 11.56
N GLY A 64 -9.56 -9.51 11.18
CA GLY A 64 -9.06 -10.57 10.31
C GLY A 64 -7.64 -10.97 10.70
N SER A 65 -6.86 -11.40 9.71
CA SER A 65 -5.48 -11.87 9.88
C SER A 65 -4.50 -11.06 9.03
N LEU A 66 -3.20 -11.29 9.23
CA LEU A 66 -2.18 -10.93 8.23
C LEU A 66 -2.38 -11.78 6.96
N THR A 67 -2.16 -11.18 5.80
CA THR A 67 -2.30 -11.86 4.49
C THR A 67 -1.03 -12.62 4.06
N THR A 68 -0.02 -12.67 4.92
CA THR A 68 1.24 -13.40 4.72
C THR A 68 1.51 -14.28 5.94
N PRO A 69 2.22 -15.42 5.78
CA PRO A 69 2.65 -16.24 6.92
C PRO A 69 3.30 -15.39 8.01
N PRO A 70 3.01 -15.63 9.31
CA PRO A 70 2.26 -16.77 9.85
C PRO A 70 0.73 -16.55 9.94
N TYR A 71 0.18 -15.60 9.18
CA TYR A 71 -1.27 -15.30 9.14
C TYR A 71 -1.86 -14.92 10.51
N THR A 72 -1.08 -14.19 11.32
CA THR A 72 -1.43 -13.84 12.72
C THR A 72 -2.79 -13.15 12.84
N GLU A 73 -3.52 -13.51 13.88
CA GLU A 73 -4.77 -12.90 14.32
C GLU A 73 -4.69 -12.44 15.78
N PRO A 74 -5.51 -11.45 16.22
CA PRO A 74 -6.40 -10.65 15.39
C PRO A 74 -5.69 -9.39 14.82
N VAL A 75 -6.06 -9.02 13.60
CA VAL A 75 -5.67 -7.76 12.95
C VAL A 75 -6.91 -6.92 12.70
N GLN A 76 -6.88 -5.66 13.15
CA GLN A 76 -7.98 -4.73 12.89
C GLN A 76 -7.83 -4.14 11.48
N TRP A 77 -8.66 -4.59 10.54
CA TRP A 77 -8.67 -4.10 9.17
C TRP A 77 -9.61 -2.90 9.00
N THR A 78 -9.10 -1.88 8.31
CA THR A 78 -9.86 -0.73 7.81
C THR A 78 -9.63 -0.65 6.30
N VAL A 79 -10.64 -0.98 5.50
CA VAL A 79 -10.58 -0.92 4.04
C VAL A 79 -11.26 0.36 3.57
N ILE A 80 -10.50 1.28 2.97
CA ILE A 80 -11.04 2.53 2.44
C ILE A 80 -11.95 2.23 1.25
N ALA A 81 -13.19 2.71 1.30
CA ALA A 81 -14.21 2.39 0.30
C ALA A 81 -14.00 3.14 -1.02
N GLN A 82 -13.34 4.30 -0.99
CA GLN A 82 -13.01 5.05 -2.19
C GLN A 82 -11.85 4.38 -2.95
N LEU A 83 -12.14 3.97 -4.19
CA LEU A 83 -11.12 3.46 -5.10
C LEU A 83 -10.23 4.61 -5.59
N ARG A 84 -8.93 4.40 -5.54
CA ARG A 84 -7.94 5.23 -6.24
C ARG A 84 -7.66 4.64 -7.62
N THR A 85 -6.95 5.38 -8.45
CA THR A 85 -6.47 4.88 -9.73
C THR A 85 -4.95 4.77 -9.73
N ALA A 86 -4.42 3.72 -10.33
CA ALA A 86 -3.01 3.61 -10.67
C ALA A 86 -2.89 3.30 -12.16
N SER A 87 -1.83 3.78 -12.82
CA SER A 87 -1.62 3.45 -14.23
C SER A 87 -1.22 1.98 -14.39
N GLN A 88 -1.48 1.41 -15.57
CA GLN A 88 -1.04 0.06 -15.89
C GLN A 88 0.50 -0.08 -15.76
N GLU A 89 1.23 0.98 -16.11
CA GLU A 89 2.69 1.04 -15.97
C GLU A 89 3.12 0.94 -14.50
N GLN A 90 2.52 1.73 -13.60
CA GLN A 90 2.83 1.67 -12.17
C GLN A 90 2.60 0.28 -11.58
N VAL A 91 1.51 -0.38 -11.98
CA VAL A 91 1.21 -1.76 -11.55
C VAL A 91 2.23 -2.76 -12.11
N ASN A 92 2.66 -2.57 -13.36
CA ASN A 92 3.69 -3.43 -13.96
C ASN A 92 5.06 -3.26 -13.27
N ASN A 93 5.45 -2.04 -12.93
CA ASN A 93 6.70 -1.77 -12.21
C ASN A 93 6.70 -2.45 -10.83
N LEU A 94 5.58 -2.38 -10.09
CA LEU A 94 5.41 -3.08 -8.82
C LEU A 94 5.49 -4.60 -8.98
N ARG A 95 4.86 -5.18 -10.02
CA ARG A 95 4.94 -6.63 -10.28
C ARG A 95 6.35 -7.08 -10.60
N ALA A 96 7.06 -6.32 -11.45
CA ALA A 96 8.45 -6.60 -11.78
C ALA A 96 9.34 -6.60 -10.53
N ALA A 97 9.18 -5.64 -9.63
CA ALA A 97 9.92 -5.57 -8.36
C ALA A 97 9.60 -6.74 -7.41
N LEU A 98 8.39 -7.32 -7.48
CA LEU A 98 7.97 -8.44 -6.64
C LEU A 98 8.25 -9.82 -7.27
N ASN A 99 8.82 -9.87 -8.47
CA ASN A 99 8.95 -11.08 -9.28
C ASN A 99 7.60 -11.82 -9.47
N TRP A 100 6.54 -11.04 -9.72
CA TRP A 100 5.17 -11.52 -9.96
C TRP A 100 4.83 -11.59 -11.45
#